data_AF-A0A7Y2AMB6-F1
#
_entry.id   AF-A0A7Y2AMB6-F1
#
_cell.length_a   1.000
_cell.length_b   1.000
_cell.length_c   1.000
_cell.angle_alpha   90.00
_cell.angle_beta   90.00
_cell.angle_gamma   90.00
#
_symmetry.space_group_name_H-M   'P 1'
#
loop_
_entity.id
_entity.type
_entity.pdbx_description
1 polymer ?
#
loop_
_entity_poly.entity_id
_entity_poly.type
_entity_poly.pdbx_seq_one_letter_code
_entity_poly.pdbx_strand_id
1 'polypeptide(L)'
;MAVLIVQTSSAQDDWTDSFKWREIGPTATGGRVTDIAVFPDNEHHILVASAAGGLWETTNNGTTWNCIFENEGTITIGDVAIDPSNSSNIWIGSGEANNQRSSLWGDGVYKSTDGGKTWTNMGLKDSQHIGRVVVHPTNGDTVFVAALGNLYSASPERGLFKTSDGGKTWNKVLFVNNDVGVVDVIVDPKNPDNVIAASYERRRRAWDFDGAGPGSAIYRSTDGGESFEKVTDGLPSGEIGRIGLDYFAKDPSVVYATVSNQNPAPAGQANQQQRGRPPRDGAPGVLLTQDQGDQGDQDAMPDDQLPEEPTDDTEIKTTLGFSIDLSTSQPTIKDVARNGVAQRAGMRNGDVVVSAGGIDGSQAKQISRFFADAKSSDRITIVVKRDGAEQTMSLTPPPTRPQRARQIGGEVYRSDDGGS
;
A
#
# COMPACT_ATOMS: atom_id res chain seq x y z
N MET A 1 -17.33 3.13 -64.01
CA MET A 1 -16.94 3.15 -62.59
C MET A 1 -16.24 4.47 -62.31
N ALA A 2 -16.87 5.37 -61.56
CA ALA A 2 -16.24 6.60 -61.10
C ALA A 2 -15.87 6.39 -59.63
N VAL A 3 -14.58 6.49 -59.31
CA VAL A 3 -14.06 6.45 -57.95
C VAL A 3 -14.10 7.88 -57.40
N LEU A 4 -14.90 8.09 -56.37
CA LEU A 4 -14.90 9.33 -55.60
C LEU A 4 -13.71 9.30 -54.64
N ILE A 5 -12.69 10.12 -54.89
CA ILE A 5 -11.65 10.42 -53.91
C ILE A 5 -12.15 11.61 -53.10
N VAL A 6 -12.50 11.38 -51.83
CA VAL A 6 -12.75 12.45 -50.87
C VAL A 6 -11.40 12.83 -50.26
N GLN A 7 -10.80 13.92 -50.74
CA GLN A 7 -9.78 14.65 -49.99
C GLN A 7 -10.50 15.40 -48.86
N THR A 8 -10.33 14.98 -47.61
CA THR A 8 -10.71 15.82 -46.48
C THR A 8 -9.68 16.94 -46.36
N SER A 9 -10.09 18.14 -46.73
CA SER A 9 -9.39 19.38 -46.37
C SER A 9 -9.21 19.42 -44.85
N SER A 10 -7.97 19.59 -44.39
CA SER A 10 -7.61 19.85 -43.00
C SER A 10 -8.26 21.17 -42.54
N ALA A 11 -9.47 21.09 -41.98
CA ALA A 11 -10.00 22.16 -41.15
C ALA A 11 -9.38 21.98 -39.76
N GLN A 12 -8.20 22.55 -39.57
CA GLN A 12 -7.44 22.47 -38.32
C GLN A 12 -7.55 23.82 -37.58
N ASP A 13 -8.79 24.23 -37.31
CA ASP A 13 -9.06 25.13 -36.19
C ASP A 13 -9.40 24.21 -35.01
N ASP A 14 -8.37 23.83 -34.25
CA ASP A 14 -8.54 22.94 -33.10
C ASP A 14 -9.14 23.74 -31.95
N TRP A 15 -10.44 24.01 -32.02
CA TRP A 15 -11.20 24.67 -30.96
C TRP A 15 -11.04 23.94 -29.60
N THR A 16 -10.57 22.70 -29.60
CA THR A 16 -10.24 21.96 -28.38
C THR A 16 -9.00 22.51 -27.66
N ASP A 17 -8.09 23.23 -28.35
CA ASP A 17 -6.94 23.94 -27.73
C ASP A 17 -7.37 25.04 -26.75
N SER A 18 -8.62 25.52 -26.87
CA SER A 18 -9.18 26.49 -25.93
C SER A 18 -9.62 25.86 -24.60
N PHE A 19 -9.75 24.52 -24.54
CA PHE A 19 -10.14 23.80 -23.34
C PHE A 19 -8.91 23.48 -22.51
N LYS A 20 -8.97 23.83 -21.23
CA LYS A 20 -7.95 23.47 -20.25
C LYS A 20 -8.49 22.40 -19.32
N TRP A 21 -7.73 21.33 -19.17
CA TRP A 21 -7.97 20.36 -18.12
C TRP A 21 -7.87 21.06 -16.76
N ARG A 22 -8.83 20.74 -15.89
CA ARG A 22 -8.89 21.24 -14.52
C ARG A 22 -9.06 20.05 -13.60
N GLU A 23 -8.21 19.96 -12.60
CA GLU A 23 -8.39 19.01 -11.52
C GLU A 23 -9.71 19.33 -10.76
N ILE A 24 -10.57 18.33 -10.62
CA ILE A 24 -11.79 18.41 -9.80
C ILE A 24 -11.60 17.79 -8.40
N GLY A 25 -10.35 17.44 -8.08
CA GLY A 25 -9.90 16.75 -6.89
C GLY A 25 -10.33 15.28 -6.82
N PRO A 26 -9.80 14.50 -5.87
CA PRO A 26 -10.60 13.50 -5.19
C PRO A 26 -11.57 14.19 -4.24
N THR A 27 -12.88 13.94 -4.37
CA THR A 27 -13.91 14.53 -3.50
C THR A 27 -14.11 13.79 -2.17
N ALA A 28 -13.55 12.57 -2.01
CA ALA A 28 -13.73 11.75 -0.80
C ALA A 28 -12.59 10.74 -0.47
N THR A 29 -11.79 10.27 -1.43
CA THR A 29 -10.75 9.23 -1.20
C THR A 29 -9.45 9.57 -1.93
N GLY A 30 -8.32 9.55 -1.20
CA GLY A 30 -6.98 9.57 -1.79
C GLY A 30 -6.55 8.20 -2.29
N GLY A 31 -5.46 8.16 -3.06
CA GLY A 31 -4.78 6.93 -3.49
C GLY A 31 -3.75 6.44 -2.46
N ARG A 32 -3.09 5.31 -2.75
CA ARG A 32 -1.96 4.83 -1.94
C ARG A 32 -0.75 5.73 -2.15
N VAL A 33 -0.15 6.20 -1.06
CA VAL A 33 1.19 6.79 -1.04
C VAL A 33 2.19 5.65 -0.89
N THR A 34 3.19 5.62 -1.75
CA THR A 34 4.23 4.59 -1.74
C THR A 34 5.48 5.04 -1.03
N ASP A 35 5.83 6.32 -1.15
CA ASP A 35 7.02 6.89 -0.54
C ASP A 35 6.91 8.41 -0.34
N ILE A 36 7.72 8.94 0.56
CA ILE A 36 7.82 10.37 0.88
C ILE A 36 9.31 10.73 1.00
N ALA A 37 9.77 11.70 0.21
CA ALA A 37 11.11 12.26 0.33
C ALA A 37 11.04 13.72 0.77
N VAL A 38 11.94 14.11 1.69
CA VAL A 38 12.04 15.49 2.20
C VAL A 38 13.39 16.05 1.80
N PHE A 39 13.40 17.28 1.28
CA PHE A 39 14.64 17.92 0.88
C PHE A 39 15.49 18.27 2.12
N PRO A 40 16.79 17.92 2.14
CA PRO A 40 17.63 18.04 3.33
C PRO A 40 17.88 19.49 3.78
N ASP A 41 17.74 20.45 2.87
CA ASP A 41 17.93 21.89 3.10
C ASP A 41 16.62 22.62 3.46
N ASN A 42 15.46 21.99 3.27
CA ASN A 42 14.16 22.60 3.55
C ASN A 42 13.10 21.55 3.91
N GLU A 43 12.76 21.44 5.20
CA GLU A 43 11.75 20.51 5.70
C GLU A 43 10.31 20.80 5.20
N HIS A 44 10.06 21.98 4.62
CA HIS A 44 8.78 22.33 4.01
C HIS A 44 8.69 21.95 2.53
N HIS A 45 9.78 21.45 1.95
CA HIS A 45 9.88 20.98 0.59
C HIS A 45 9.87 19.45 0.59
N ILE A 46 8.75 18.89 0.11
CA ILE A 46 8.43 17.46 0.26
C ILE A 46 7.93 16.92 -1.08
N LEU A 47 8.38 15.71 -1.40
CA LEU A 47 7.89 14.90 -2.51
C LEU A 47 7.06 13.74 -1.95
N VAL A 48 5.92 13.47 -2.58
CA VAL A 48 5.02 12.37 -2.24
C VAL A 48 4.80 11.53 -3.49
N ALA A 49 5.30 10.30 -3.45
CA ALA A 49 5.11 9.32 -4.50
C ALA A 49 3.77 8.59 -4.32
N SER A 50 3.03 8.45 -5.42
CA SER A 50 1.77 7.71 -5.42
C SER A 50 1.87 6.39 -6.18
N ALA A 51 1.15 5.39 -5.69
CA ALA A 51 1.03 4.09 -6.34
C ALA A 51 0.44 4.19 -7.76
N ALA A 52 -0.44 5.16 -7.97
CA ALA A 52 -1.04 5.50 -9.26
C ALA A 52 -1.51 6.96 -9.18
N GLY A 53 -0.83 7.86 -9.88
CA GLY A 53 -1.14 9.29 -9.84
C GLY A 53 0.06 10.24 -9.87
N GLY A 54 1.27 9.75 -10.19
CA GLY A 54 2.47 10.57 -10.34
C GLY A 54 3.18 10.95 -9.03
N LEU A 55 4.13 11.88 -9.15
CA LEU A 55 4.92 12.44 -8.05
C LEU A 55 4.41 13.84 -7.73
N TRP A 56 4.10 14.09 -6.45
CA TRP A 56 3.57 15.36 -6.00
C TRP A 56 4.59 16.12 -5.16
N GLU A 57 4.76 17.40 -5.45
CA GLU A 57 5.67 18.30 -4.76
C GLU A 57 4.89 19.35 -3.97
N THR A 58 5.33 19.65 -2.76
CA THR A 58 4.96 20.85 -2.01
C THR A 58 6.23 21.60 -1.61
N THR A 59 6.14 22.92 -1.55
CA THR A 59 7.18 23.82 -1.02
C THR A 59 6.69 24.65 0.17
N ASN A 60 5.46 24.37 0.64
CA ASN A 60 4.78 25.10 1.70
C ASN A 60 4.14 24.18 2.72
N ASN A 61 4.88 23.12 3.10
CA ASN A 61 4.53 22.20 4.17
C ASN A 61 3.17 21.50 3.95
N GLY A 62 2.88 21.15 2.69
CA GLY A 62 1.69 20.41 2.29
C GLY A 62 0.42 21.24 2.17
N THR A 63 0.51 22.58 2.16
CA THR A 63 -0.65 23.46 1.96
C THR A 63 -1.17 23.39 0.53
N THR A 64 -0.26 23.36 -0.45
CA THR A 64 -0.57 23.15 -1.87
C THR A 64 0.41 22.16 -2.48
N TRP A 65 -0.05 21.44 -3.50
CA TRP A 65 0.70 20.40 -4.17
C TRP A 65 0.66 20.59 -5.68
N ASN A 66 1.77 20.29 -6.36
CA ASN A 66 1.86 20.22 -7.81
C ASN A 66 2.29 18.81 -8.22
N CYS A 67 1.64 18.23 -9.23
CA CYS A 67 2.16 17.01 -9.84
C CYS A 67 3.34 17.38 -10.75
N ILE A 68 4.50 16.79 -10.51
CA ILE A 68 5.74 17.06 -11.26
C ILE A 68 6.21 15.87 -12.11
N PHE A 69 5.43 14.79 -12.13
CA PHE A 69 5.65 13.59 -12.94
C PHE A 69 4.32 13.12 -13.54
N GLU A 70 3.82 13.85 -14.53
CA GLU A 70 2.52 13.60 -15.17
C GLU A 70 2.59 13.36 -16.69
N ASN A 71 3.72 13.70 -17.32
CA ASN A 71 3.90 13.64 -18.78
C ASN A 71 4.83 12.50 -19.23
N GLU A 72 5.16 11.58 -18.32
CA GLU A 72 6.12 10.51 -18.57
C GLU A 72 5.44 9.17 -18.91
N GLY A 73 6.24 8.14 -19.19
CA GLY A 73 5.76 6.84 -19.69
C GLY A 73 4.86 6.06 -18.74
N THR A 74 4.76 6.49 -17.47
CA THR A 74 3.95 5.85 -16.45
C THR A 74 3.53 6.85 -15.37
N ILE A 75 2.52 6.48 -14.58
CA ILE A 75 2.01 7.27 -13.44
C ILE A 75 2.15 6.53 -12.10
N THR A 76 2.74 5.33 -12.11
CA THR A 76 2.93 4.53 -10.90
C THR A 76 4.36 4.66 -10.41
N ILE A 77 4.51 4.99 -9.14
CA ILE A 77 5.81 5.18 -8.50
C ILE A 77 5.94 4.21 -7.35
N GLY A 78 7.04 3.47 -7.33
CA GLY A 78 7.40 2.58 -6.24
C GLY A 78 8.22 3.26 -5.15
N ASP A 79 9.15 4.13 -5.53
CA ASP A 79 10.06 4.81 -4.59
C ASP A 79 10.62 6.12 -5.22
N VAL A 80 10.94 7.11 -4.38
CA VAL A 80 11.56 8.37 -4.80
C VAL A 80 12.79 8.69 -3.93
N ALA A 81 13.94 8.93 -4.56
CA ALA A 81 15.17 9.23 -3.86
C ALA A 81 15.74 10.59 -4.28
N ILE A 82 16.05 11.44 -3.30
CA ILE A 82 16.80 12.68 -3.51
C ILE A 82 18.28 12.37 -3.30
N ASP A 83 19.14 12.79 -4.22
CA ASP A 83 20.58 12.65 -4.11
C ASP A 83 21.11 13.51 -2.95
N PRO A 84 21.71 12.91 -1.89
CA PRO A 84 22.20 13.65 -0.73
C PRO A 84 23.35 14.61 -1.05
N SER A 85 24.08 14.36 -2.15
CA SER A 85 25.21 15.20 -2.59
C SER A 85 24.77 16.36 -3.49
N ASN A 86 23.58 16.27 -4.09
CA ASN A 86 23.00 17.31 -4.94
C ASN A 86 21.48 17.13 -5.07
N SER A 87 20.69 17.85 -4.26
CA SER A 87 19.23 17.74 -4.26
C SER A 87 18.53 18.12 -5.58
N SER A 88 19.25 18.67 -6.57
CA SER A 88 18.69 18.86 -7.92
C SER A 88 18.53 17.54 -8.67
N ASN A 89 19.26 16.51 -8.25
CA ASN A 89 19.16 15.16 -8.75
C ASN A 89 18.09 14.40 -7.95
N ILE A 90 17.05 13.96 -8.65
CA ILE A 90 15.97 13.16 -8.07
C ILE A 90 15.83 11.89 -8.91
N TRP A 91 15.68 10.76 -8.25
CA TRP A 91 15.49 9.47 -8.87
C TRP A 91 14.10 8.92 -8.54
N ILE A 92 13.48 8.29 -9.52
CA ILE A 92 12.19 7.60 -9.38
C ILE A 92 12.38 6.15 -9.79
N GLY A 93 11.97 5.23 -8.92
CA GLY A 93 11.66 3.86 -9.29
C GLY A 93 10.18 3.76 -9.66
N SER A 94 9.86 3.42 -10.90
CA SER A 94 8.46 3.29 -11.31
C SER A 94 7.86 1.91 -10.99
N GLY A 95 6.54 1.88 -10.80
CA GLY A 95 5.76 0.67 -10.49
C GLY A 95 5.80 0.28 -9.02
N GLU A 96 4.65 0.33 -8.35
CA GLU A 96 4.58 0.07 -6.91
C GLU A 96 4.83 -1.41 -6.51
N ALA A 97 5.34 -1.61 -5.30
CA ALA A 97 5.73 -2.92 -4.76
C ALA A 97 4.67 -3.63 -3.89
N ASN A 98 3.43 -3.12 -3.82
CA ASN A 98 2.44 -3.53 -2.81
C ASN A 98 1.64 -4.81 -3.12
N ASN A 99 1.90 -5.47 -4.25
CA ASN A 99 1.31 -6.77 -4.62
C ASN A 99 -0.21 -6.80 -4.75
N GLN A 100 -0.87 -5.64 -4.92
CA GLN A 100 -2.31 -5.57 -5.00
C GLN A 100 -2.79 -5.92 -6.42
N ARG A 101 -4.04 -6.40 -6.57
CA ARG A 101 -4.64 -6.61 -7.91
C ARG A 101 -4.68 -5.31 -8.72
N SER A 102 -4.71 -4.17 -8.03
CA SER A 102 -4.66 -2.82 -8.59
C SER A 102 -3.26 -2.23 -8.71
N SER A 103 -2.20 -3.00 -8.44
CA SER A 103 -0.83 -2.51 -8.63
C SER A 103 -0.49 -2.45 -10.12
N LEU A 104 -0.20 -1.23 -10.57
CA LEU A 104 0.24 -0.97 -11.95
C LEU A 104 1.73 -1.23 -12.08
N TRP A 105 2.16 -1.66 -13.27
CA TRP A 105 3.57 -1.77 -13.60
C TRP A 105 4.11 -0.42 -14.08
N GLY A 106 5.37 -0.17 -13.75
CA GLY A 106 6.18 0.91 -14.30
C GLY A 106 6.97 0.47 -15.53
N ASP A 107 7.78 1.39 -16.04
CA ASP A 107 8.65 1.22 -17.20
C ASP A 107 10.10 1.61 -16.88
N GLY A 108 10.53 1.34 -15.64
CA GLY A 108 11.91 1.39 -15.19
C GLY A 108 12.22 2.56 -14.26
N VAL A 109 13.40 3.15 -14.43
CA VAL A 109 13.95 4.17 -13.52
C VAL A 109 14.04 5.51 -14.24
N TYR A 110 13.68 6.60 -13.56
CA TYR A 110 13.82 7.95 -14.07
C TYR A 110 14.79 8.77 -13.23
N LYS A 111 15.46 9.73 -13.87
CA LYS A 111 16.29 10.74 -13.21
C LYS A 111 15.88 12.13 -13.68
N SER A 112 15.75 13.05 -12.74
CA SER A 112 15.78 14.49 -12.99
C SER A 112 17.11 15.06 -12.53
N THR A 113 17.60 16.10 -13.20
CA THR A 113 18.80 16.86 -12.81
C THR A 113 18.51 18.34 -12.58
N ASP A 114 17.23 18.72 -12.56
CA ASP A 114 16.76 20.11 -12.47
C ASP A 114 15.66 20.31 -11.41
N GLY A 115 15.64 19.43 -10.41
CA GLY A 115 14.67 19.48 -9.30
C GLY A 115 13.28 18.99 -9.69
N GLY A 116 13.18 18.05 -10.64
CA GLY A 116 11.93 17.43 -11.05
C GLY A 116 11.16 18.16 -12.14
N LYS A 117 11.79 19.13 -12.84
CA LYS A 117 11.15 19.86 -13.94
C LYS A 117 11.18 19.05 -15.25
N THR A 118 12.25 18.31 -15.47
CA THR A 118 12.39 17.37 -16.58
C THR A 118 12.91 16.02 -16.10
N TRP A 119 12.49 14.96 -16.78
CA TRP A 119 12.82 13.59 -16.44
C TRP A 119 13.42 12.84 -17.63
N THR A 120 14.38 11.98 -17.37
CA THR A 120 14.96 11.05 -18.35
C THR A 120 14.80 9.63 -17.85
N ASN A 121 14.25 8.74 -18.68
CA ASN A 121 14.22 7.31 -18.38
C ASN A 121 15.64 6.73 -18.53
N MET A 122 16.15 6.18 -17.43
CA MET A 122 17.51 5.66 -17.27
C MET A 122 17.61 4.15 -17.49
N GLY A 123 16.55 3.49 -17.99
CA GLY A 123 16.54 2.05 -18.29
C GLY A 123 15.85 1.21 -17.21
N LEU A 124 16.19 -0.08 -17.17
CA LEU A 124 15.48 -1.12 -16.40
C LEU A 124 13.99 -1.24 -16.75
N LYS A 125 13.64 -1.03 -18.02
CA LYS A 125 12.24 -0.88 -18.48
C LYS A 125 11.35 -2.09 -18.19
N ASP A 126 11.93 -3.29 -18.20
CA ASP A 126 11.20 -4.54 -17.99
C ASP A 126 11.17 -4.99 -16.52
N SER A 127 11.74 -4.20 -15.60
CA SER A 127 11.72 -4.50 -14.16
C SER A 127 10.33 -4.38 -13.53
N GLN A 128 9.42 -3.59 -14.14
CA GLN A 128 8.01 -3.35 -13.80
C GLN A 128 7.69 -2.82 -12.40
N HIS A 129 8.35 -3.29 -11.34
CA HIS A 129 8.06 -2.92 -9.97
C HIS A 129 9.38 -2.66 -9.25
N ILE A 130 9.65 -1.39 -8.96
CA ILE A 130 10.81 -0.97 -8.19
C ILE A 130 10.38 -0.80 -6.73
N GLY A 131 11.00 -1.54 -5.82
CA GLY A 131 10.69 -1.46 -4.39
C GLY A 131 11.46 -0.37 -3.67
N ARG A 132 12.66 -0.03 -4.15
CA ARG A 132 13.57 0.93 -3.51
C ARG A 132 14.58 1.49 -4.49
N VAL A 133 14.92 2.76 -4.36
CA VAL A 133 16.06 3.43 -5.00
C VAL A 133 16.90 4.09 -3.91
N VAL A 134 18.20 3.83 -3.89
CA VAL A 134 19.11 4.46 -2.93
C VAL A 134 20.30 5.06 -3.66
N VAL A 135 20.50 6.36 -3.46
CA VAL A 135 21.66 7.09 -3.98
C VAL A 135 22.79 7.02 -2.96
N HIS A 136 24.01 6.77 -3.44
CA HIS A 136 25.20 6.74 -2.59
C HIS A 136 25.41 8.11 -1.90
N PRO A 137 25.72 8.14 -0.59
CA PRO A 137 25.62 9.36 0.23
C PRO A 137 26.54 10.50 -0.20
N THR A 138 27.66 10.19 -0.88
CA THR A 138 28.63 11.20 -1.33
C THR A 138 28.91 11.15 -2.84
N ASN A 139 28.23 10.29 -3.59
CA ASN A 139 28.47 10.13 -5.03
C ASN A 139 27.16 9.88 -5.77
N GLY A 140 26.53 10.94 -6.28
CA GLY A 140 25.28 10.88 -7.02
C GLY A 140 25.26 10.03 -8.30
N ASP A 141 26.44 9.58 -8.77
CA ASP A 141 26.55 8.67 -9.93
C ASP A 141 26.43 7.19 -9.55
N THR A 142 26.55 6.85 -8.25
CA THR A 142 26.36 5.50 -7.75
C THR A 142 24.96 5.35 -7.13
N VAL A 143 24.14 4.48 -7.71
CA VAL A 143 22.75 4.27 -7.29
C VAL A 143 22.43 2.78 -7.29
N PHE A 144 21.70 2.35 -6.26
CA PHE A 144 21.13 1.01 -6.14
C PHE A 144 19.63 1.05 -6.43
N VAL A 145 19.14 0.05 -7.14
CA VAL A 145 17.71 -0.12 -7.48
C VAL A 145 17.29 -1.54 -7.14
N ALA A 146 16.40 -1.66 -6.15
CA ALA A 146 15.77 -2.91 -5.77
C ALA A 146 14.59 -3.19 -6.72
N ALA A 147 14.78 -4.12 -7.63
CA ALA A 147 13.77 -4.51 -8.61
C ALA A 147 13.07 -5.80 -8.19
N LEU A 148 11.76 -5.70 -8.00
CA LEU A 148 10.93 -6.85 -7.69
C LEU A 148 10.59 -7.68 -8.92
N GLY A 149 10.63 -7.12 -10.13
CA GLY A 149 10.19 -7.80 -11.35
C GLY A 149 8.67 -7.94 -11.45
N ASN A 150 8.24 -8.58 -12.54
CA ASN A 150 6.84 -8.80 -12.88
C ASN A 150 6.04 -9.46 -11.74
N LEU A 151 4.90 -8.90 -11.36
CA LEU A 151 4.07 -9.46 -10.27
C LEU A 151 3.41 -10.81 -10.65
N TYR A 152 3.14 -11.03 -11.94
CA TYR A 152 2.31 -12.15 -12.43
C TYR A 152 3.12 -13.26 -13.13
N SER A 153 4.38 -13.02 -13.49
CA SER A 153 5.23 -13.99 -14.19
C SER A 153 6.66 -14.07 -13.64
N ALA A 154 7.32 -15.20 -13.86
CA ALA A 154 8.77 -15.28 -13.64
C ALA A 154 9.46 -14.40 -14.69
N SER A 155 10.51 -13.69 -14.30
CA SER A 155 11.25 -12.80 -15.19
C SER A 155 12.71 -12.67 -14.71
N PRO A 156 13.68 -12.62 -15.64
CA PRO A 156 15.07 -12.38 -15.28
C PRO A 156 15.34 -10.94 -14.86
N GLU A 157 14.44 -9.98 -15.07
CA GLU A 157 14.57 -8.56 -14.71
C GLU A 157 14.23 -8.26 -13.24
N ARG A 158 14.67 -9.18 -12.38
CA ARG A 158 14.60 -9.14 -10.92
C ARG A 158 15.99 -8.97 -10.31
N GLY A 159 16.04 -8.48 -9.08
CA GLY A 159 17.26 -8.43 -8.28
C GLY A 159 17.64 -7.02 -7.84
N LEU A 160 18.88 -6.87 -7.38
CA LEU A 160 19.47 -5.57 -7.09
C LEU A 160 20.33 -5.15 -8.27
N PHE A 161 20.08 -3.94 -8.77
CA PHE A 161 20.87 -3.31 -9.81
C PHE A 161 21.68 -2.16 -9.22
N LYS A 162 22.92 -1.99 -9.70
CA LYS A 162 23.82 -0.91 -9.34
C LYS A 162 24.28 -0.19 -10.60
N THR A 163 24.27 1.13 -10.57
CA THR A 163 24.99 1.97 -11.54
C THR A 163 26.16 2.67 -10.84
N SER A 164 27.15 3.10 -11.61
CA SER A 164 28.27 3.93 -11.12
C SER A 164 28.66 5.02 -12.13
N ASP A 165 27.79 5.25 -13.12
CA ASP A 165 27.96 6.25 -14.18
C ASP A 165 26.72 7.15 -14.32
N GLY A 166 25.95 7.27 -13.24
CA GLY A 166 24.77 8.10 -13.17
C GLY A 166 23.57 7.53 -13.93
N GLY A 167 23.49 6.21 -14.07
CA GLY A 167 22.37 5.47 -14.67
C GLY A 167 22.50 5.21 -16.16
N LYS A 168 23.68 5.44 -16.77
CA LYS A 168 23.91 5.14 -18.19
C LYS A 168 24.04 3.63 -18.41
N THR A 169 24.62 2.92 -17.45
CA THR A 169 24.69 1.47 -17.42
C THR A 169 24.28 0.91 -16.05
N TRP A 170 23.76 -0.32 -16.07
CA TRP A 170 23.28 -1.03 -14.89
C TRP A 170 23.90 -2.42 -14.80
N ASN A 171 24.49 -2.73 -13.65
CA ASN A 171 25.01 -4.06 -13.31
C ASN A 171 24.04 -4.73 -12.34
N LYS A 172 23.68 -5.98 -12.60
CA LYS A 172 22.90 -6.78 -11.64
C LYS A 172 23.86 -7.38 -10.62
N VAL A 173 23.81 -6.90 -9.38
CA VAL A 173 24.77 -7.23 -8.32
C VAL A 173 24.26 -8.24 -7.30
N LEU A 174 22.94 -8.42 -7.22
CA LEU A 174 22.31 -9.50 -6.45
C LEU A 174 21.18 -10.11 -7.28
N PHE A 175 21.25 -11.43 -7.48
CA PHE A 175 20.24 -12.19 -8.20
C PHE A 175 20.07 -13.55 -7.54
N VAL A 176 18.84 -13.91 -7.20
CA VAL A 176 18.53 -15.21 -6.59
C VAL A 176 18.04 -16.17 -7.68
N ASN A 177 16.92 -15.85 -8.33
CA ASN A 177 16.37 -16.55 -9.50
C ASN A 177 15.27 -15.68 -10.17
N ASN A 178 14.55 -16.24 -11.15
CA ASN A 178 13.52 -15.53 -11.91
C ASN A 178 12.19 -15.29 -11.14
N ASP A 179 12.04 -15.82 -9.93
CA ASP A 179 10.85 -15.71 -9.08
C ASP A 179 11.08 -14.77 -7.88
N VAL A 180 12.34 -14.44 -7.60
CA VAL A 180 12.76 -13.72 -6.40
C VAL A 180 13.38 -12.38 -6.80
N GLY A 181 12.72 -11.30 -6.39
CA GLY A 181 13.22 -9.94 -6.57
C GLY A 181 13.92 -9.40 -5.32
N VAL A 182 14.37 -8.16 -5.40
CA VAL A 182 14.82 -7.39 -4.21
C VAL A 182 13.79 -6.30 -3.97
N VAL A 183 13.29 -6.22 -2.73
CA VAL A 183 12.23 -5.27 -2.33
C VAL A 183 12.78 -4.03 -1.65
N ASP A 184 13.91 -4.17 -0.95
CA ASP A 184 14.50 -3.08 -0.18
C ASP A 184 16.03 -3.17 -0.21
N VAL A 185 16.68 -2.02 -0.08
CA VAL A 185 18.12 -1.88 0.01
C VAL A 185 18.44 -0.64 0.84
N ILE A 186 19.45 -0.73 1.71
CA ILE A 186 19.96 0.40 2.48
C ILE A 186 21.48 0.45 2.37
N VAL A 187 22.03 1.67 2.29
CA VAL A 187 23.47 1.95 2.24
C VAL A 187 23.84 2.68 3.52
N ASP A 188 24.88 2.23 4.21
CA ASP A 188 25.34 2.88 5.44
C ASP A 188 25.86 4.29 5.10
N PRO A 189 25.28 5.36 5.67
CA PRO A 189 25.65 6.73 5.34
C PRO A 189 27.07 7.10 5.80
N LYS A 190 27.66 6.35 6.74
CA LYS A 190 29.02 6.57 7.26
C LYS A 190 30.06 5.68 6.60
N ASN A 191 29.66 4.49 6.13
CA ASN A 191 30.53 3.57 5.41
C ASN A 191 29.78 2.92 4.23
N PRO A 192 29.78 3.55 3.05
CA PRO A 192 28.97 3.10 1.91
C PRO A 192 29.36 1.72 1.35
N ASP A 193 30.48 1.15 1.80
CA ASP A 193 30.85 -0.24 1.50
C ASP A 193 29.89 -1.24 2.17
N ASN A 194 29.24 -0.85 3.27
CA ASN A 194 28.20 -1.63 3.93
C ASN A 194 26.84 -1.39 3.24
N VAL A 195 26.41 -2.38 2.46
CA VAL A 195 25.09 -2.39 1.82
C VAL A 195 24.29 -3.59 2.32
N ILE A 196 23.03 -3.37 2.69
CA ILE A 196 22.13 -4.45 3.11
C ILE A 196 20.94 -4.46 2.17
N ALA A 197 20.60 -5.63 1.64
CA ALA A 197 19.51 -5.82 0.70
C ALA A 197 18.54 -6.90 1.18
N ALA A 198 17.25 -6.72 0.89
CA ALA A 198 16.20 -7.67 1.21
C ALA A 198 15.63 -8.27 -0.07
N SER A 199 15.84 -9.57 -0.28
CA SER A 199 15.14 -10.30 -1.33
C SER A 199 13.72 -10.64 -0.89
N TYR A 200 12.82 -10.76 -1.86
CA TYR A 200 11.42 -11.07 -1.62
C TYR A 200 10.90 -12.00 -2.72
N GLU A 201 10.56 -13.22 -2.32
CA GLU A 201 9.85 -14.17 -3.15
C GLU A 201 8.36 -13.87 -3.12
N ARG A 202 7.79 -13.54 -4.28
CA ARG A 202 6.37 -13.24 -4.42
C ARG A 202 5.81 -13.69 -5.75
N ARG A 203 4.57 -14.16 -5.76
CA ARG A 203 3.79 -14.37 -6.99
C ARG A 203 2.33 -14.06 -6.76
N ARG A 204 1.73 -13.31 -7.69
CA ARG A 204 0.27 -13.22 -7.76
C ARG A 204 -0.25 -14.00 -8.95
N ARG A 205 -1.29 -14.81 -8.72
CA ARG A 205 -2.10 -15.41 -9.78
C ARG A 205 -3.50 -14.83 -9.69
N ALA A 206 -4.37 -15.22 -10.62
CA ALA A 206 -5.76 -14.75 -10.59
C ALA A 206 -6.49 -15.20 -9.30
N TRP A 207 -6.14 -16.40 -8.81
CA TRP A 207 -6.82 -17.09 -7.70
C TRP A 207 -6.06 -17.08 -6.38
N ASP A 208 -4.78 -16.69 -6.34
CA ASP A 208 -3.97 -16.71 -5.11
C ASP A 208 -2.91 -15.60 -5.08
N PHE A 209 -2.29 -15.46 -3.92
CA PHE A 209 -1.11 -14.64 -3.71
C PHE A 209 -0.11 -15.35 -2.78
N ASP A 210 1.04 -15.72 -3.35
CA ASP A 210 2.20 -16.20 -2.61
C ASP A 210 3.02 -14.98 -2.19
N GLY A 211 2.96 -14.63 -0.89
CA GLY A 211 3.64 -13.48 -0.30
C GLY A 211 4.82 -13.84 0.60
N ALA A 212 5.33 -15.07 0.48
CA ALA A 212 6.47 -15.60 1.23
C ALA A 212 7.12 -16.75 0.45
N GLY A 213 8.37 -17.06 0.79
CA GLY A 213 9.10 -18.16 0.14
C GLY A 213 10.56 -18.24 0.57
N PRO A 214 11.24 -19.37 0.29
CA PRO A 214 12.62 -19.63 0.71
C PRO A 214 13.65 -18.66 0.12
N GLY A 215 13.29 -17.96 -0.95
CA GLY A 215 14.06 -16.91 -1.58
C GLY A 215 13.98 -15.56 -0.88
N SER A 216 13.06 -15.36 0.08
CA SER A 216 13.01 -14.14 0.90
C SER A 216 14.10 -14.19 1.97
N ALA A 217 14.96 -13.18 2.02
CA ALA A 217 16.14 -13.16 2.89
C ALA A 217 16.77 -11.76 2.99
N ILE A 218 17.64 -11.59 3.97
CA ILE A 218 18.52 -10.43 4.09
C ILE A 218 19.92 -10.82 3.61
N TYR A 219 20.55 -9.94 2.84
CA TYR A 219 21.91 -10.05 2.35
C TYR A 219 22.72 -8.84 2.78
N ARG A 220 24.01 -9.05 3.04
CA ARG A 220 24.95 -7.99 3.39
C ARG A 220 26.14 -8.00 2.43
N SER A 221 26.56 -6.82 2.04
CA SER A 221 27.83 -6.54 1.37
C SER A 221 28.72 -5.71 2.29
N THR A 222 30.04 -5.88 2.14
CA THR A 222 31.07 -5.07 2.79
C THR A 222 32.07 -4.50 1.78
N ASP A 223 31.73 -4.55 0.50
CA ASP A 223 32.55 -4.13 -0.63
C ASP A 223 31.79 -3.17 -1.58
N GLY A 224 30.80 -2.46 -1.05
CA GLY A 224 30.02 -1.48 -1.81
C GLY A 224 29.05 -2.13 -2.79
N GLY A 225 28.57 -3.32 -2.49
CA GLY A 225 27.61 -4.07 -3.29
C GLY A 225 28.23 -4.74 -4.52
N GLU A 226 29.52 -5.07 -4.51
CA GLU A 226 30.14 -5.91 -5.54
C GLU A 226 29.87 -7.40 -5.28
N SER A 227 29.78 -7.79 -4.00
CA SER A 227 29.36 -9.13 -3.58
C SER A 227 28.46 -9.09 -2.34
N PHE A 228 27.65 -10.14 -2.18
CA PHE A 228 26.66 -10.24 -1.10
C PHE A 228 26.68 -11.61 -0.45
N GLU A 229 26.60 -11.62 0.88
CA GLU A 229 26.47 -12.81 1.70
C GLU A 229 25.09 -12.85 2.37
N LYS A 230 24.47 -14.03 2.46
CA LYS A 230 23.17 -14.20 3.09
C LYS A 230 23.32 -14.10 4.61
N VAL A 231 22.55 -13.23 5.25
CA VAL A 231 22.43 -13.16 6.72
C VAL A 231 21.51 -14.29 7.18
N THR A 232 21.99 -15.12 8.10
CA THR A 232 21.26 -16.33 8.55
C THR A 232 20.99 -16.35 10.05
N ASP A 233 21.82 -15.69 10.85
CA ASP A 233 21.67 -15.67 12.30
C ASP A 233 20.65 -14.63 12.78
N GLY A 234 19.87 -14.99 13.78
CA GLY A 234 18.91 -14.09 14.43
C GLY A 234 17.61 -13.81 13.66
N LEU A 235 17.45 -14.34 12.44
CA LEU A 235 16.23 -14.18 11.65
C LEU A 235 15.21 -15.32 11.89
N PRO A 236 13.90 -15.04 11.78
CA PRO A 236 12.89 -16.10 11.79
C PRO A 236 13.18 -17.12 10.68
N SER A 237 13.19 -18.41 11.02
CA SER A 237 13.26 -19.51 10.05
C SER A 237 11.89 -19.82 9.44
N GLY A 238 11.86 -20.53 8.32
CA GLY A 238 10.61 -21.01 7.70
C GLY A 238 10.06 -20.04 6.66
N GLU A 239 8.74 -19.87 6.64
CA GLU A 239 8.07 -19.03 5.63
C GLU A 239 8.08 -17.56 6.04
N ILE A 240 9.10 -16.84 5.55
CA ILE A 240 9.19 -15.39 5.65
C ILE A 240 8.90 -14.73 4.30
N GLY A 241 8.35 -13.52 4.37
CA GLY A 241 7.89 -12.74 3.22
C GLY A 241 8.60 -11.41 3.09
N ARG A 242 7.83 -10.36 2.75
CA ARG A 242 8.34 -9.00 2.56
C ARG A 242 9.15 -8.53 3.78
N ILE A 243 10.31 -7.92 3.50
CA ILE A 243 11.21 -7.35 4.50
C ILE A 243 11.40 -5.87 4.21
N GLY A 244 11.36 -5.03 5.24
CA GLY A 244 11.77 -3.62 5.18
C GLY A 244 12.98 -3.40 6.09
N LEU A 245 13.89 -2.52 5.68
CA LEU A 245 15.18 -2.27 6.33
C LEU A 245 15.39 -0.78 6.57
N ASP A 246 16.00 -0.44 7.70
CA ASP A 246 16.52 0.92 7.93
C ASP A 246 17.73 0.93 8.87
N TYR A 247 18.65 1.86 8.66
CA TYR A 247 19.76 2.10 9.58
C TYR A 247 19.31 3.00 10.73
N PHE A 248 19.77 2.70 11.94
CA PHE A 248 19.69 3.70 13.00
C PHE A 248 20.65 4.86 12.69
N ALA A 249 20.11 6.00 12.24
CA ALA A 249 20.90 7.12 11.74
C ALA A 249 22.04 7.59 12.67
N LYS A 250 21.87 7.50 14.01
CA LYS A 250 22.90 7.90 14.96
C LYS A 250 24.05 6.89 15.04
N ASP A 251 23.74 5.60 14.94
CA ASP A 251 24.68 4.49 15.06
C ASP A 251 24.33 3.39 14.04
N PRO A 252 24.91 3.44 12.82
CA PRO A 252 24.66 2.47 11.75
C PRO A 252 25.12 1.03 12.04
N SER A 253 25.74 0.77 13.20
CA SER A 253 25.93 -0.61 13.67
C SER A 253 24.60 -1.30 14.04
N VAL A 254 23.53 -0.52 14.20
CA VAL A 254 22.18 -1.02 14.45
C VAL A 254 21.33 -0.87 13.19
N VAL A 255 20.73 -1.98 12.77
CA VAL A 255 19.80 -2.07 11.64
C VAL A 255 18.45 -2.55 12.17
N TYR A 256 17.38 -1.87 11.76
CA TYR A 256 16.01 -2.32 12.01
C TYR A 256 15.51 -3.09 10.80
N ALA A 257 14.83 -4.21 11.07
CA ALA A 257 14.17 -5.00 10.04
C ALA A 257 12.72 -5.28 10.45
N THR A 258 11.78 -5.02 9.54
CA THR A 258 10.44 -5.61 9.60
C THR A 258 10.44 -6.85 8.74
N VAL A 259 9.91 -7.97 9.25
CA VAL A 259 9.92 -9.25 8.54
C VAL A 259 8.52 -9.83 8.59
N SER A 260 7.88 -9.97 7.42
CA SER A 260 6.63 -10.73 7.31
C SER A 260 6.89 -12.19 7.65
N ASN A 261 6.16 -12.72 8.63
CA ASN A 261 6.31 -14.09 9.12
C ASN A 261 4.99 -14.84 8.91
N GLN A 262 4.97 -15.72 7.91
CA GLN A 262 3.81 -16.53 7.51
C GLN A 262 3.84 -17.92 8.15
N ASN A 263 4.79 -18.20 9.05
CA ASN A 263 4.80 -19.46 9.77
C ASN A 263 3.51 -19.60 10.61
N PRO A 264 2.96 -20.83 10.73
CA PRO A 264 1.82 -21.09 11.61
C PRO A 264 2.10 -20.61 13.03
N ALA A 265 1.11 -19.95 13.64
CA ALA A 265 1.19 -19.58 15.04
C ALA A 265 1.40 -20.85 15.90
N PRO A 266 2.28 -20.82 16.91
CA PRO A 266 2.44 -21.94 17.83
C PRO A 266 1.10 -22.37 18.44
N ALA A 267 0.85 -23.68 18.49
CA ALA A 267 -0.39 -24.22 19.03
C ALA A 267 -0.65 -23.69 20.46
N GLY A 268 -1.80 -23.02 20.65
CA GLY A 268 -2.23 -22.48 21.94
C GLY A 268 -2.23 -20.95 22.09
N GLN A 269 -1.84 -20.18 21.06
CA GLN A 269 -1.81 -18.70 21.12
C GLN A 269 -2.85 -17.98 20.24
N ALA A 270 -3.73 -18.71 19.56
CA ALA A 270 -4.64 -18.18 18.54
C ALA A 270 -5.72 -17.16 19.01
N ASN A 271 -5.70 -16.69 20.27
CA ASN A 271 -6.73 -15.78 20.78
C ASN A 271 -6.25 -14.75 21.81
N GLN A 272 -4.96 -14.37 21.80
CA GLN A 272 -4.53 -13.21 22.56
C GLN A 272 -4.17 -12.08 21.60
N GLN A 273 -5.08 -11.11 21.44
CA GLN A 273 -4.69 -9.74 21.10
C GLN A 273 -3.83 -9.21 22.27
N GLN A 274 -2.55 -9.59 22.31
CA GLN A 274 -1.62 -9.06 23.29
C GLN A 274 -1.31 -7.61 22.90
N ARG A 275 -2.01 -6.66 23.52
CA ARG A 275 -1.44 -5.35 23.78
C ARG A 275 -0.20 -5.58 24.65
N GLY A 276 0.98 -5.57 24.05
CA GLY A 276 2.23 -5.80 24.75
C GLY A 276 2.34 -4.94 26.01
N ARG A 277 2.48 -5.59 27.17
CA ARG A 277 3.03 -4.96 28.38
C ARG A 277 4.47 -5.44 28.51
N PRO A 278 5.42 -4.57 28.89
CA PRO A 278 6.82 -4.97 29.04
C PRO A 278 6.99 -6.05 30.11
N PRO A 279 7.92 -7.00 29.94
CA PRO A 279 8.30 -7.97 30.97
C PRO A 279 8.84 -7.24 32.21
N ARG A 280 8.48 -7.72 33.41
CA ARG A 280 8.94 -7.11 34.68
C ARG A 280 10.37 -7.48 35.08
N ASP A 281 11.01 -8.42 34.38
CA ASP A 281 12.18 -9.14 34.92
C ASP A 281 13.42 -9.16 34.00
N GLY A 282 13.75 -8.03 33.36
CA GLY A 282 15.14 -7.71 32.96
C GLY A 282 15.91 -8.64 32.01
N ALA A 283 15.26 -9.55 31.28
CA ALA A 283 15.89 -10.36 30.24
C ALA A 283 15.67 -9.74 28.85
N PRO A 284 16.69 -9.66 27.97
CA PRO A 284 16.56 -9.12 26.62
C PRO A 284 15.66 -10.01 25.74
N GLY A 285 14.82 -9.40 24.90
CA GLY A 285 13.87 -10.11 24.04
C GLY A 285 13.56 -9.37 22.73
N VAL A 286 13.30 -10.14 21.68
CA VAL A 286 12.87 -9.67 20.35
C VAL A 286 11.40 -9.26 20.41
N LEU A 287 11.08 -8.04 19.97
CA LEU A 287 9.69 -7.60 19.74
C LEU A 287 9.30 -7.91 18.29
N LEU A 288 8.66 -9.06 18.11
CA LEU A 288 7.96 -9.38 16.87
C LEU A 288 6.65 -8.58 16.85
N THR A 289 6.53 -7.63 15.93
CA THR A 289 5.22 -7.10 15.56
C THR A 289 4.64 -8.00 14.49
N GLN A 290 3.59 -8.77 14.82
CA GLN A 290 2.72 -9.34 13.79
C GLN A 290 1.94 -8.19 13.16
N ASP A 291 2.37 -7.77 11.98
CA ASP A 291 1.43 -7.17 11.04
C ASP A 291 0.59 -8.33 10.51
N GLN A 292 -0.73 -8.29 10.69
CA GLN A 292 -1.58 -9.17 9.90
C GLN A 292 -1.53 -8.60 8.50
N GLY A 293 -0.55 -9.06 7.71
CA GLY A 293 -0.54 -8.87 6.28
C GLY A 293 -1.95 -9.17 5.77
N ASP A 294 -2.42 -8.34 4.86
CA ASP A 294 -3.70 -8.48 4.15
C ASP A 294 -3.94 -9.97 3.87
N GLN A 295 -4.77 -10.63 4.70
CA GLN A 295 -5.21 -12.00 4.47
C GLN A 295 -6.21 -11.95 3.31
N GLY A 296 -5.70 -11.58 2.14
CA GLY A 296 -6.37 -11.75 0.89
C GLY A 296 -6.35 -13.24 0.56
N ASP A 297 -7.52 -13.86 0.67
CA ASP A 297 -7.92 -15.09 0.00
C ASP A 297 -7.02 -16.32 0.26
N GLN A 298 -6.83 -16.75 1.53
CA GLN A 298 -6.23 -18.07 1.84
C GLN A 298 -7.24 -19.19 2.14
N ASP A 299 -8.55 -18.97 1.92
CA ASP A 299 -9.55 -20.04 1.99
C ASP A 299 -9.94 -20.51 0.57
N ALA A 300 -9.00 -21.09 -0.18
CA ALA A 300 -9.31 -21.83 -1.40
C ALA A 300 -9.64 -23.30 -1.03
N MET A 301 -10.93 -23.64 -1.08
CA MET A 301 -11.44 -25.01 -0.90
C MET A 301 -11.06 -25.89 -2.11
N PRO A 302 -10.84 -27.20 -1.95
CA PRO A 302 -10.68 -28.12 -3.08
C PRO A 302 -11.86 -28.06 -4.06
N ASP A 303 -11.58 -28.16 -5.36
CA ASP A 303 -12.51 -27.97 -6.50
C ASP A 303 -13.82 -28.77 -6.40
N ASP A 304 -13.81 -29.86 -5.64
CA ASP A 304 -14.89 -30.81 -5.44
C ASP A 304 -15.85 -30.44 -4.29
N GLN A 305 -15.66 -29.27 -3.67
CA GLN A 305 -16.57 -28.70 -2.66
C GLN A 305 -16.92 -27.21 -2.90
N LEU A 306 -16.86 -26.71 -4.14
CA LEU A 306 -17.42 -25.40 -4.45
C LEU A 306 -18.92 -25.39 -4.09
N PRO A 307 -19.39 -24.57 -3.14
CA PRO A 307 -20.81 -24.42 -2.92
C PRO A 307 -21.43 -23.81 -4.18
N GLU A 308 -22.56 -24.36 -4.63
CA GLU A 308 -23.43 -23.66 -5.56
C GLU A 308 -23.67 -22.23 -5.05
N GLU A 309 -23.70 -21.24 -5.96
CA GLU A 309 -23.85 -19.83 -5.58
C GLU A 309 -24.95 -19.64 -4.53
N PRO A 310 -24.72 -18.85 -3.46
CA PRO A 310 -25.70 -18.69 -2.39
C PRO A 310 -26.90 -17.90 -2.90
N THR A 311 -27.96 -18.62 -3.24
CA THR A 311 -29.29 -18.05 -3.40
C THR A 311 -29.94 -17.87 -2.03
N ASP A 312 -29.62 -16.79 -1.29
CA ASP A 312 -30.58 -16.16 -0.34
C ASP A 312 -30.03 -14.87 0.32
N ASP A 313 -30.37 -13.70 -0.26
CA ASP A 313 -30.27 -12.36 0.34
C ASP A 313 -31.37 -12.16 1.41
N THR A 314 -31.37 -12.96 2.49
CA THR A 314 -32.46 -12.91 3.49
C THR A 314 -32.14 -12.02 4.70
N GLU A 315 -30.90 -11.56 4.88
CA GLU A 315 -30.53 -10.66 5.99
C GLU A 315 -29.38 -9.70 5.64
N ILE A 316 -29.51 -8.44 6.04
CA ILE A 316 -28.48 -7.40 5.92
C ILE A 316 -27.89 -7.11 7.31
N LYS A 317 -26.57 -7.21 7.48
CA LYS A 317 -25.88 -6.73 8.69
C LYS A 317 -25.33 -5.33 8.47
N THR A 318 -25.71 -4.38 9.30
CA THR A 318 -25.30 -2.97 9.13
C THR A 318 -24.11 -2.62 10.02
N THR A 319 -23.27 -1.69 9.54
CA THR A 319 -22.17 -1.09 10.32
C THR A 319 -22.67 -0.21 11.47
N LEU A 320 -23.98 0.06 11.54
CA LEU A 320 -24.65 0.88 12.55
C LEU A 320 -25.12 0.08 13.77
N GLY A 321 -24.81 -1.23 13.80
CA GLY A 321 -25.03 -2.11 14.95
C GLY A 321 -26.47 -2.64 15.02
N PHE A 322 -27.07 -2.97 13.89
CA PHE A 322 -28.33 -3.73 13.77
C PHE A 322 -28.37 -4.50 12.45
N SER A 323 -29.30 -5.45 12.33
CA SER A 323 -29.56 -6.24 11.13
C SER A 323 -30.97 -5.96 10.57
N ILE A 324 -31.20 -6.26 9.29
CA ILE A 324 -32.51 -6.20 8.66
C ILE A 324 -32.80 -7.55 8.01
N ASP A 325 -33.86 -8.21 8.45
CA ASP A 325 -34.38 -9.44 7.85
C ASP A 325 -35.28 -9.10 6.65
N LEU A 326 -34.94 -9.65 5.49
CA LEU A 326 -35.63 -9.51 4.21
C LEU A 326 -36.40 -10.77 3.80
N SER A 327 -36.39 -11.83 4.62
CA SER A 327 -37.04 -13.11 4.32
C SER A 327 -38.56 -13.00 4.18
N THR A 328 -39.15 -11.90 4.66
CA THR A 328 -40.57 -11.59 4.55
C THR A 328 -40.82 -10.40 3.62
N SER A 329 -42.01 -10.32 3.04
CA SER A 329 -42.42 -9.20 2.17
C SER A 329 -42.43 -7.83 2.85
N GLN A 330 -42.27 -7.81 4.17
CA GLN A 330 -42.06 -6.63 5.00
C GLN A 330 -40.71 -6.78 5.73
N PRO A 331 -39.69 -5.98 5.39
CA PRO A 331 -38.40 -6.06 6.06
C PRO A 331 -38.51 -5.72 7.55
N THR A 332 -37.79 -6.45 8.41
CA THR A 332 -37.85 -6.24 9.87
C THR A 332 -36.49 -6.04 10.51
N ILE A 333 -36.42 -5.16 11.50
CA ILE A 333 -35.19 -4.87 12.24
C ILE A 333 -34.88 -6.00 13.24
N LYS A 334 -33.62 -6.44 13.27
CA LYS A 334 -33.07 -7.41 14.22
C LYS A 334 -31.73 -6.93 14.82
N ASP A 335 -31.27 -7.64 15.85
CA ASP A 335 -29.93 -7.49 16.45
C ASP A 335 -29.49 -6.05 16.79
N VAL A 336 -30.43 -5.20 17.23
CA VAL A 336 -30.10 -3.83 17.66
C VAL A 336 -29.16 -3.86 18.87
N ALA A 337 -27.92 -3.41 18.66
CA ALA A 337 -26.86 -3.40 19.65
C ALA A 337 -27.21 -2.52 20.86
N ARG A 338 -26.92 -3.02 22.07
CA ARG A 338 -27.13 -2.29 23.32
C ARG A 338 -26.26 -1.03 23.36
N ASN A 339 -26.86 0.10 23.71
CA ASN A 339 -26.26 1.43 23.66
C ASN A 339 -25.69 1.77 22.26
N GLY A 340 -26.20 1.17 21.19
CA GLY A 340 -25.82 1.48 19.80
C GLY A 340 -26.51 2.74 19.26
N VAL A 341 -26.09 3.18 18.07
CA VAL A 341 -26.68 4.36 17.40
C VAL A 341 -28.17 4.11 17.10
N ALA A 342 -28.52 2.93 16.59
CA ALA A 342 -29.90 2.53 16.33
C ALA A 342 -30.77 2.49 17.61
N GLN A 343 -30.26 1.92 18.71
CA GLN A 343 -31.01 1.88 19.97
C GLN A 343 -31.25 3.28 20.54
N ARG A 344 -30.23 4.16 20.49
CA ARG A 344 -30.36 5.55 20.95
C ARG A 344 -31.34 6.37 20.11
N ALA A 345 -31.47 6.05 18.83
CA ALA A 345 -32.47 6.65 17.96
C ALA A 345 -33.88 6.11 18.19
N GLY A 346 -34.04 5.07 19.01
CA GLY A 346 -35.35 4.50 19.38
C GLY A 346 -35.77 3.28 18.57
N MET A 347 -34.89 2.72 17.73
CA MET A 347 -35.14 1.47 17.00
C MET A 347 -35.15 0.26 17.94
N ARG A 348 -36.00 -0.72 17.62
CA ARG A 348 -36.16 -1.97 18.38
C ARG A 348 -36.21 -3.17 17.45
N ASN A 349 -35.81 -4.32 17.96
CA ASN A 349 -36.03 -5.59 17.26
C ASN A 349 -37.53 -5.80 17.04
N GLY A 350 -37.91 -6.20 15.82
CA GLY A 350 -39.29 -6.39 15.40
C GLY A 350 -39.96 -5.18 14.73
N ASP A 351 -39.27 -4.03 14.65
CA ASP A 351 -39.75 -2.88 13.89
C ASP A 351 -39.83 -3.23 12.39
N VAL A 352 -40.95 -2.93 11.73
CA VAL A 352 -41.11 -3.13 10.27
C VAL A 352 -40.58 -1.92 9.53
N VAL A 353 -39.69 -2.09 8.56
CA VAL A 353 -39.15 -0.99 7.75
C VAL A 353 -40.19 -0.54 6.72
N VAL A 354 -40.63 0.71 6.84
CA VAL A 354 -41.57 1.36 5.89
C VAL A 354 -40.80 2.09 4.81
N SER A 355 -39.71 2.78 5.17
CA SER A 355 -38.77 3.33 4.20
C SER A 355 -37.39 3.58 4.82
N ALA A 356 -36.35 3.59 3.98
CA ALA A 356 -34.99 3.94 4.39
C ALA A 356 -34.33 4.82 3.32
N GLY A 357 -33.82 5.99 3.71
CA GLY A 357 -33.19 6.92 2.75
C GLY A 357 -34.12 7.41 1.63
N GLY A 358 -35.45 7.31 1.81
CA GLY A 358 -36.46 7.60 0.79
C GLY A 358 -36.84 6.40 -0.10
N ILE A 359 -36.23 5.24 0.10
CA ILE A 359 -36.57 3.98 -0.59
C ILE A 359 -37.72 3.29 0.15
N ASP A 360 -38.72 2.84 -0.60
CA ASP A 360 -39.89 2.13 -0.06
C ASP A 360 -39.54 0.76 0.52
N GLY A 361 -40.15 0.41 1.66
CA GLY A 361 -39.96 -0.84 2.40
C GLY A 361 -40.17 -2.10 1.57
N SER A 362 -41.01 -2.06 0.54
CA SER A 362 -41.25 -3.19 -0.36
C SER A 362 -40.08 -3.47 -1.33
N GLN A 363 -39.17 -2.51 -1.51
CA GLN A 363 -38.02 -2.62 -2.41
C GLN A 363 -36.79 -3.20 -1.68
N ALA A 364 -36.94 -4.41 -1.13
CA ALA A 364 -35.94 -5.09 -0.30
C ALA A 364 -34.52 -5.09 -0.90
N LYS A 365 -34.39 -5.33 -2.22
CA LYS A 365 -33.09 -5.30 -2.92
C LYS A 365 -32.45 -3.91 -2.97
N GLN A 366 -33.24 -2.85 -3.06
CA GLN A 366 -32.72 -1.48 -3.05
C GLN A 366 -32.35 -1.04 -1.64
N ILE A 367 -33.14 -1.45 -0.64
CA ILE A 367 -32.82 -1.26 0.78
C ILE A 367 -31.51 -1.98 1.15
N SER A 368 -31.31 -3.21 0.65
CA SER A 368 -30.08 -3.96 0.85
C SER A 368 -28.85 -3.21 0.34
N ARG A 369 -28.89 -2.75 -0.91
CA ARG A 369 -27.79 -1.95 -1.47
C ARG A 369 -27.56 -0.65 -0.72
N PHE A 370 -28.63 0.07 -0.36
CA PHE A 370 -28.54 1.31 0.39
C PHE A 370 -27.79 1.15 1.72
N PHE A 371 -28.08 0.09 2.48
CA PHE A 371 -27.40 -0.16 3.76
C PHE A 371 -26.02 -0.80 3.63
N ALA A 372 -25.74 -1.52 2.55
CA ALA A 372 -24.40 -2.02 2.24
C ALA A 372 -23.42 -0.86 1.96
N ASP A 373 -23.91 0.20 1.30
CA ASP A 373 -23.09 1.37 0.93
C ASP A 373 -23.04 2.47 2.01
N ALA A 374 -23.94 2.41 3.00
CA ALA A 374 -24.05 3.41 4.05
C ALA A 374 -22.84 3.39 5.01
N LYS A 375 -22.18 4.55 5.16
CA LYS A 375 -21.01 4.71 6.03
C LYS A 375 -21.42 5.16 7.43
N SER A 376 -20.55 4.89 8.40
CA SER A 376 -20.73 5.29 9.81
C SER A 376 -20.75 6.81 10.05
N SER A 377 -20.59 7.65 9.01
CA SER A 377 -20.68 9.11 9.04
C SER A 377 -22.01 9.66 8.51
N ASP A 378 -22.82 8.82 7.85
CA ASP A 378 -23.98 9.28 7.10
C ASP A 378 -25.17 9.56 8.02
N ARG A 379 -25.93 10.61 7.71
CA ARG A 379 -27.23 10.86 8.35
C ARG A 379 -28.27 10.03 7.63
N ILE A 380 -28.74 8.97 8.28
CA ILE A 380 -29.74 8.08 7.71
C ILE A 380 -31.09 8.33 8.37
N THR A 381 -32.10 8.56 7.54
CA THR A 381 -33.50 8.58 7.96
C THR A 381 -34.15 7.24 7.64
N ILE A 382 -34.75 6.61 8.65
CA ILE A 382 -35.50 5.35 8.51
C ILE A 382 -36.89 5.58 9.09
N VAL A 383 -37.93 5.23 8.34
CA VAL A 383 -39.30 5.16 8.84
C VAL A 383 -39.61 3.71 9.17
N VAL A 384 -39.99 3.45 10.41
CA VAL A 384 -40.38 2.12 10.87
C VAL A 384 -41.83 2.12 11.37
N LYS A 385 -42.50 0.99 11.27
CA LYS A 385 -43.83 0.77 11.81
C LYS A 385 -43.75 -0.17 13.01
N ARG A 386 -44.28 0.29 14.13
CA ARG A 386 -44.38 -0.46 15.40
C ARG A 386 -45.80 -0.35 15.92
N ASP A 387 -46.43 -1.47 16.25
CA ASP A 387 -47.79 -1.54 16.79
C ASP A 387 -48.83 -0.74 15.98
N GLY A 388 -48.66 -0.70 14.65
CA GLY A 388 -49.56 0.00 13.74
C GLY A 388 -49.23 1.48 13.49
N ALA A 389 -48.33 2.10 14.26
CA ALA A 389 -47.92 3.50 14.10
C ALA A 389 -46.56 3.62 13.40
N GLU A 390 -46.43 4.60 12.50
CA GLU A 390 -45.16 4.93 11.86
C GLU A 390 -44.33 5.89 12.72
N GLN A 391 -43.03 5.66 12.76
CA GLN A 391 -42.06 6.44 13.50
C GLN A 391 -40.86 6.73 12.61
N THR A 392 -40.47 8.00 12.52
CA THR A 392 -39.27 8.42 11.79
C THR A 392 -38.08 8.47 12.73
N MET A 393 -37.02 7.75 12.39
CA MET A 393 -35.76 7.67 13.13
C MET A 393 -34.66 8.36 12.33
N SER A 394 -33.84 9.16 13.00
CA SER A 394 -32.63 9.74 12.42
C SER A 394 -31.41 9.17 13.12
N LEU A 395 -30.60 8.41 12.38
CA LEU A 395 -29.35 7.85 12.86
C LEU A 395 -28.25 8.90 12.65
N THR A 396 -27.82 9.56 13.73
CA THR A 396 -26.68 10.48 13.72
C THR A 396 -25.55 9.89 14.59
N PRO A 397 -24.39 9.54 14.00
CA PRO A 397 -23.21 9.11 14.75
C PRO A 397 -22.67 10.27 15.62
N PRO A 398 -22.09 10.00 16.81
CA PRO A 398 -21.43 11.05 17.57
C PRO A 398 -20.19 11.58 16.80
N PRO A 399 -19.83 12.87 16.93
CA PRO A 399 -18.64 13.41 16.28
C PRO A 399 -17.40 12.62 16.73
N THR A 400 -16.56 12.22 15.77
CA THR A 400 -15.26 11.61 16.03
C THR A 400 -14.43 12.58 16.87
N ARG A 401 -14.28 12.26 18.16
CA ARG A 401 -13.33 12.97 19.03
C ARG A 401 -11.93 12.69 18.45
N PRO A 402 -11.10 13.71 18.13
CA PRO A 402 -9.74 13.46 17.70
C PRO A 402 -9.05 12.66 18.80
N GLN A 403 -8.62 11.44 18.47
CA GLN A 403 -7.77 10.69 19.38
C GLN A 403 -6.52 11.54 19.57
N ARG A 404 -6.24 11.98 20.80
CA ARG A 404 -4.93 12.50 21.15
C ARG A 404 -3.92 11.46 20.69
N ALA A 405 -3.01 11.84 19.78
CA ALA A 405 -1.87 11.03 19.42
C ALA A 405 -1.17 10.60 20.71
N ARG A 406 -1.31 9.32 21.06
CA ARG A 406 -0.52 8.73 22.13
C ARG A 406 0.80 8.35 21.48
N GLN A 407 1.87 8.90 22.04
CA GLN A 407 3.26 8.54 21.79
C GLN A 407 3.37 7.01 21.65
N ILE A 408 3.71 6.55 20.45
CA ILE A 408 4.08 5.15 20.19
C ILE A 408 5.52 5.04 20.71
N GLY A 409 5.67 4.63 21.97
CA GLY A 409 6.96 4.32 22.53
C GLY A 409 7.42 2.95 22.04
N GLY A 410 8.57 2.90 21.36
CA GLY A 410 9.33 1.68 21.11
C GLY A 410 10.70 1.81 21.78
N GLU A 411 11.12 0.78 22.50
CA GLU A 411 12.45 0.70 23.12
C GLU A 411 13.46 0.06 22.15
N VAL A 412 14.68 0.57 22.20
CA VAL A 412 15.83 0.19 21.38
C VAL A 412 16.64 -0.88 22.10
N TYR A 413 17.08 -1.93 21.40
CA TYR A 413 18.00 -2.94 21.92
C TYR A 413 19.19 -3.13 20.96
N ARG A 414 20.34 -3.49 21.55
CA ARG A 414 21.67 -3.62 20.93
C ARG A 414 22.11 -5.09 21.00
N SER A 415 22.75 -5.63 19.97
CA SER A 415 23.47 -6.93 20.05
C SER A 415 24.89 -6.73 20.57
N ASP A 416 25.37 -7.68 21.37
CA ASP A 416 26.71 -7.67 22.00
C ASP A 416 27.76 -8.44 21.18
N ASP A 417 27.62 -8.53 19.85
CA ASP A 417 28.67 -9.07 18.99
C ASP A 417 29.69 -7.99 18.65
N GLY A 418 30.58 -7.74 19.62
CA GLY A 418 31.85 -7.07 19.39
C GLY A 418 32.57 -7.71 18.20
N GLY A 419 32.89 -6.88 17.23
CA GLY A 419 33.38 -7.32 15.93
C GLY A 419 34.58 -8.26 15.96
N SER A 420 34.59 -9.12 14.95
CA SER A 420 35.78 -9.58 14.23
C SER A 420 35.37 -10.08 12.86
#